data_AF-A0A973BBH2-F1
#
_entry.id   AF-A0A973BBH2-F1
#
_cell.length_a   1.000
_cell.length_b   1.000
_cell.length_c   1.000
_cell.angle_alpha   90.00
_cell.angle_beta   90.00
_cell.angle_gamma   90.00
#
_symmetry.space_group_name_H-M   'P 1'
#
loop_
_entity.id
_entity.type
_entity.pdbx_description
1 polymer ?
#
loop_
_entity_poly.entity_id
_entity_poly.type
_entity_poly.pdbx_seq_one_letter_code
_entity_poly.pdbx_strand_id
1 'polypeptide(L)' 'MVNLIGTYECKVDVKGRLMLPVSLKKQLNPMLQEGFVLKRAVFQSCLELYPMSEWNVLMQKMHKLNRFKKKNN' A
#
# COMPACT_ATOMS: atom_id res chain seq x y z
N MET A 1 11.38 5.88 -10.65
CA MET A 1 11.12 5.80 -9.20
C MET A 1 9.98 6.76 -8.89
N VAL A 2 8.85 6.25 -8.37
CA VAL A 2 7.68 7.08 -8.07
C VAL A 2 7.82 7.56 -6.63
N ASN A 3 7.86 8.88 -6.42
CA ASN A 3 7.89 9.47 -5.09
C ASN A 3 6.46 9.82 -4.69
N LEU A 4 5.94 9.18 -3.65
CA LEU A 4 4.65 9.50 -3.06
C LEU A 4 4.84 10.55 -1.98
N ILE A 5 4.42 11.78 -2.25
CA ILE A 5 4.63 12.91 -1.35
C ILE A 5 3.33 13.70 -1.19
N GLY A 6 3.04 14.02 0.07
CA GLY A 6 1.97 14.92 0.47
C GLY A 6 1.03 14.26 1.48
N THR A 7 0.44 15.10 2.33
CA THR A 7 -0.59 14.73 3.29
C THR A 7 -1.87 15.44 2.88
N TYR A 8 -2.97 14.70 2.82
CA TYR A 8 -4.25 15.21 2.35
C TYR A 8 -5.35 14.73 3.29
N GLU A 9 -6.21 15.65 3.71
CA GLU A 9 -7.43 15.28 4.42
C GLU A 9 -8.49 14.83 3.40
N CYS A 10 -9.03 13.64 3.61
CA CYS A 10 -10.02 13.04 2.73
C CYS A 10 -11.18 12.51 3.57
N LYS A 11 -12.41 12.72 3.10
CA LYS A 11 -13.61 12.17 3.72
C LYS A 11 -13.93 10.82 3.09
N VAL A 12 -14.26 9.85 3.94
CA VAL A 12 -14.78 8.56 3.52
C VAL A 12 -16.29 8.69 3.31
N ASP A 13 -16.78 8.16 2.19
CA ASP A 13 -18.23 8.15 1.92
C ASP A 13 -18.97 7.08 2.73
N VAL A 14 -20.30 7.12 2.72
CA VAL A 14 -21.15 6.16 3.46
C VAL A 14 -20.97 4.69 3.02
N LYS A 15 -20.30 4.44 1.89
CA LYS A 15 -19.99 3.11 1.37
C LYS A 15 -18.55 2.70 1.65
N GLY A 16 -17.83 3.46 2.47
CA GLY A 16 -16.43 3.19 2.80
C GLY A 16 -15.44 3.52 1.69
N ARG A 17 -15.85 4.26 0.66
CA ARG A 17 -14.95 4.64 -0.45
C ARG A 17 -14.26 5.97 -0.12
N LEU A 18 -12.98 6.02 -0.45
CA LEU A 18 -12.15 7.21 -0.34
C LEU A 18 -11.77 7.68 -1.74
N MET A 19 -11.95 8.96 -2.04
CA MET A 19 -11.41 9.52 -3.28
C MET A 19 -9.93 9.83 -3.10
N LEU A 20 -9.08 9.25 -3.94
CA LEU A 20 -7.65 9.58 -3.95
C LEU A 20 -7.45 11.04 -4.41
N PRO A 21 -6.68 11.86 -3.67
CA PRO A 21 -6.32 13.21 -4.07
C PRO A 21 -5.72 13.25 -5.47
N VAL A 22 -6.07 14.28 -6.25
CA VAL A 22 -5.66 14.42 -7.65
C VAL A 22 -4.12 14.37 -7.80
N SER A 23 -3.39 15.00 -6.88
CA SER A 23 -1.93 15.02 -6.88
C SER A 23 -1.34 13.61 -6.71
N LEU A 24 -1.86 12.82 -5.77
CA LEU A 24 -1.43 11.42 -5.57
C LEU A 24 -1.85 10.54 -6.75
N LYS A 25 -3.05 10.73 -7.29
CA LYS A 25 -3.52 10.00 -8.48
C LYS A 25 -2.59 10.23 -9.67
N LYS A 26 -2.10 11.46 -9.89
CA LYS A 26 -1.12 11.76 -10.95
C LYS A 26 0.21 11.04 -10.73
N GLN A 27 0.72 11.02 -9.49
CA GLN A 27 1.95 10.31 -9.14
C GLN A 27 1.80 8.79 -9.33
N LEU A 28 0.62 8.24 -9.02
CA LEU A 28 0.29 6.81 -9.13
C LEU A 28 -0.15 6.37 -10.54
N ASN A 29 -0.35 7.30 -11.46
CA ASN A 29 -0.89 7.02 -12.80
C ASN A 29 -0.15 5.88 -13.54
N PRO A 30 1.20 5.79 -13.50
CA PRO A 30 1.92 4.70 -14.16
C PRO A 30 1.60 3.31 -13.60
N MET A 31 1.12 3.22 -12.36
CA MET A 31 0.93 1.97 -11.62
C MET A 31 -0.54 1.58 -11.48
N LEU A 32 -1.47 2.41 -11.98
CA LEU A 32 -2.92 2.19 -11.90
C LEU A 32 -3.41 0.96 -12.68
N GLN A 33 -2.70 0.57 -13.74
CA GLN A 33 -3.12 -0.52 -14.64
C GLN A 33 -3.13 -1.89 -13.96
N GLU A 34 -2.14 -2.17 -13.11
CA GLU A 34 -2.02 -3.45 -12.40
C GLU A 34 -2.81 -3.48 -11.08
N GLY A 35 -3.39 -2.34 -10.70
CA GLY A 35 -4.13 -2.19 -9.45
C GLY A 35 -3.25 -2.08 -8.20
N PHE A 36 -3.91 -2.13 -7.05
CA PHE A 36 -3.31 -1.91 -5.75
C PHE A 36 -3.75 -2.96 -4.74
N VAL A 37 -2.87 -3.24 -3.78
CA VAL A 37 -3.16 -4.07 -2.61
C VAL A 37 -3.28 -3.17 -1.39
N LEU A 38 -4.38 -3.31 -0.67
CA LEU A 38 -4.60 -2.65 0.61
C LEU A 38 -4.35 -3.64 1.74
N LYS A 39 -3.51 -3.26 2.70
CA LYS A 39 -3.14 -4.09 3.84
C LYS A 39 -3.29 -3.28 5.14
N ARG A 40 -3.65 -3.94 6.24
CA ARG A 40 -3.55 -3.35 7.57
C ARG A 40 -2.10 -3.33 8.05
N ALA A 41 -1.60 -2.16 8.45
CA ALA A 41 -0.26 -2.04 9.00
C ALA A 41 -0.13 -2.87 10.29
N VAL A 42 1.04 -3.48 10.48
CA VAL A 42 1.33 -4.31 11.66
C VAL A 42 1.77 -3.45 12.85
N PHE A 43 2.54 -2.40 12.57
CA PHE A 43 3.18 -1.56 13.59
C PHE A 43 2.43 -0.26 13.90
N GLN A 44 1.48 0.11 13.04
CA GLN A 44 0.73 1.36 13.16
C GLN A 44 -0.76 1.10 12.97
N SER A 45 -1.61 1.95 13.56
CA SER A 45 -3.07 1.86 13.37
C SER A 45 -3.48 2.56 12.08
N CYS A 46 -2.95 2.09 10.94
CA CYS A 46 -3.23 2.65 9.62
C CYS A 46 -3.37 1.55 8.56
N LEU A 47 -3.80 1.96 7.36
CA LEU A 47 -3.85 1.12 6.18
C LEU A 47 -2.67 1.48 5.26
N GLU A 48 -1.99 0.46 4.76
CA GLU A 48 -0.91 0.57 3.79
C GLU A 48 -1.45 0.22 2.40
N LEU A 49 -1.13 1.05 1.41
CA LEU A 49 -1.49 0.84 0.02
C LEU A 49 -0.22 0.55 -0.78
N TYR A 50 -0.19 -0.57 -1.50
CA TYR A 50 0.94 -0.98 -2.33
C TYR A 50 0.53 -1.12 -3.79
N PRO A 51 1.33 -0.61 -4.74
CA PRO A 51 1.26 -1.06 -6.13
C PRO A 51 1.47 -2.58 -6.22
N MET A 52 0.78 -3.24 -7.15
CA MET A 52 0.86 -4.70 -7.30
C MET A 52 2.29 -5.20 -7.53
N SER A 53 3.08 -4.48 -8.34
CA SER A 53 4.48 -4.80 -8.61
C SER A 53 5.35 -4.79 -7.34
N GLU A 54 5.26 -3.74 -6.52
CA GLU A 54 5.98 -3.63 -5.24
C GLU A 54 5.50 -4.65 -4.22
N TRP A 55 4.19 -4.93 -4.19
CA TRP A 55 3.62 -5.97 -3.34
C TRP A 55 4.21 -7.35 -3.67
N ASN A 56 4.31 -7.69 -4.95
CA ASN A 56 4.90 -8.95 -5.39
C ASN A 56 6.37 -9.07 -4.95
N VAL A 57 7.15 -8.00 -5.07
CA VAL A 57 8.55 -7.96 -4.61
C VAL A 57 8.64 -8.14 -3.08
N LEU A 58 7.77 -7.48 -2.32
CA LEU A 58 7.70 -7.61 -0.87
C LEU A 58 7.33 -9.06 -0.47
N MET A 59 6.32 -9.64 -1.11
CA MET A 59 5.90 -11.02 -0.87
C MET A 59 7.01 -12.01 -1.20
N GLN A 60 7.73 -11.84 -2.32
CA GLN A 60 8.88 -12.68 -2.64
C GLN A 60 9.97 -12.63 -1.56
N LYS A 61 10.26 -11.45 -1.01
CA LYS A 61 11.19 -11.30 0.13
C LYS A 61 10.66 -12.02 1.37
N MET A 62 9.38 -11.88 1.68
CA MET A 62 8.76 -12.56 2.83
C MET A 62 8.72 -14.09 2.67
N HIS A 63 8.50 -14.61 1.47
CA HIS A 63 8.51 -16.05 1.21
C HIS A 63 9.88 -16.69 1.42
N LYS A 64 10.97 -15.91 1.27
CA LYS A 64 12.34 -16.36 1.56
C LYS A 64 12.66 -16.40 3.05
N LEU A 65 11.85 -15.75 3.90
CA LEU A 65 12.02 -15.80 5.34
C LEU A 65 11.42 -17.10 5.90
N ASN A 66 12.24 -17.82 6.65
CA ASN A 66 11.86 -19.12 7.20
C ASN A 66 10.78 -18.95 8.27
N ARG A 67 9.56 -19.42 7.95
CA ARG A 67 8.33 -19.28 8.76
C ARG A 67 8.40 -19.99 10.11
N PHE A 68 9.45 -20.78 10.36
CA PHE A 68 9.65 -21.60 11.55
C PHE A 68 10.66 -21.01 12.56
N LYS A 69 11.24 -19.82 12.30
CA LYS A 69 12.09 -19.15 13.30
C LYS A 69 11.25 -18.21 14.19
N LYS A 70 11.05 -18.64 15.43
CA LYS A 70 10.27 -18.01 16.52
C LYS A 70 10.73 -16.60 16.99
N LYS A 71 11.65 -15.94 16.27
CA LYS A 71 12.33 -14.71 16.72
C LYS A 71 11.89 -13.42 16.02
N ASN A 72 10.78 -13.46 15.27
CA ASN A 72 10.19 -12.29 14.60
C ASN A 72 8.80 -11.92 15.15
N ASN A 73 8.55 -12.23 16.42
CA ASN A 73 7.36 -11.76 17.15
C ASN A 73 7.77 -10.69 18.15
#